data_AF-A0A9D6TGD2-F1
#
_entry.id   AF-A0A9D6TGD2-F1
#
_cell.length_a   1.000
_cell.length_b   1.000
_cell.length_c   1.000
_cell.angle_alpha   90.00
_cell.angle_beta   90.00
_cell.angle_gamma   90.00
#
_symmetry.space_group_name_H-M   'P 1'
#
loop_
_entity.id
_entity.type
_entity.pdbx_description
1 polymer ?
#
loop_
_entity_poly.entity_id
_entity_poly.type
_entity_poly.pdbx_seq_one_letter_code
_entity_poly.pdbx_strand_id
1 'polypeptide(L)' 'MKKSLKSFIALATVPLFVVALAFAGEAKVESKVAGCCAKAAKADKKCEHECCVAAAKDGMNCTKCKGLGPIVKKEKK' A
#
# COMPACT_ATOMS: atom_id res chain seq x y z
N MET A 1 22.10 -10.58 50.77
CA MET A 1 22.16 -10.13 49.36
C MET A 1 20.74 -9.85 48.84
N LYS A 2 20.18 -8.65 49.06
CA LYS A 2 18.76 -8.34 48.70
C LYS A 2 18.59 -7.00 47.97
N LYS A 3 19.71 -6.39 47.52
CA LYS A 3 19.74 -5.03 46.95
C LYS A 3 20.06 -4.97 45.45
N SER A 4 20.39 -6.12 44.83
CA SER A 4 20.74 -6.24 43.40
C SER A 4 19.53 -6.45 42.48
N LEU A 5 18.41 -7.00 42.99
CA LEU A 5 17.23 -7.33 42.16
C LEU A 5 16.43 -6.10 41.69
N LYS A 6 16.59 -4.95 42.36
CA LYS A 6 15.83 -3.71 42.07
C LYS A 6 16.46 -2.89 40.95
N SER A 7 17.70 -3.16 40.56
CA SER A 7 18.43 -2.39 39.55
C SER A 7 18.25 -2.92 38.13
N PHE A 8 17.90 -4.22 37.96
CA PHE A 8 17.65 -4.80 36.63
C PHE A 8 16.23 -4.54 36.10
N ILE A 9 15.29 -4.18 36.98
CA ILE A 9 13.90 -3.87 36.58
C ILE A 9 13.81 -2.44 35.99
N ALA A 10 14.73 -1.54 36.33
CA ALA A 10 14.75 -0.17 35.83
C ALA A 10 15.34 -0.02 34.41
N LEU A 11 16.01 -1.05 33.87
CA LEU A 11 16.67 -0.98 32.55
C LEU A 11 15.93 -1.76 31.44
N ALA A 12 14.85 -2.46 31.77
CA ALA A 12 14.08 -3.27 30.84
C ALA A 12 12.77 -2.61 30.35
N THR A 13 12.50 -1.35 30.71
CA THR A 13 11.26 -0.64 30.36
C THR A 13 11.39 0.30 29.16
N VAL A 14 12.61 0.54 28.67
CA VAL A 14 12.88 1.50 27.58
C VAL A 14 12.78 0.93 26.15
N PRO A 15 13.06 -0.35 25.82
CA PRO A 15 13.06 -0.77 24.42
C PRO A 15 11.68 -1.14 23.87
N LEU A 16 10.65 -1.30 24.71
CA LEU A 16 9.33 -1.81 24.27
C LEU A 16 8.50 -0.77 23.48
N PHE A 17 8.80 0.53 23.61
CA PHE A 17 8.03 1.59 22.95
C PHE A 17 8.43 1.86 21.49
N VAL A 18 9.65 1.48 21.07
CA VAL A 18 10.16 1.79 19.71
C VAL A 18 9.57 0.86 18.64
N VAL A 19 9.15 -0.35 19.02
CA VAL A 19 8.59 -1.34 18.07
C VAL A 19 7.15 -1.00 17.63
N ALA A 20 6.39 -0.23 18.42
CA ALA A 20 4.99 0.06 18.12
C ALA A 20 4.79 1.07 16.96
N LEU A 21 5.80 1.89 16.65
CA LEU A 21 5.71 2.91 15.59
C LEU A 21 5.99 2.34 14.19
N ALA A 22 6.51 1.12 14.07
CA ALA A 22 6.84 0.50 12.78
C ALA A 22 5.61 -0.04 12.01
N PHE A 23 4.43 -0.12 12.63
CA PHE A 23 3.22 -0.72 12.05
C PHE A 23 2.03 0.23 11.93
N ALA A 24 2.19 1.51 12.28
CA ALA A 24 1.15 2.52 12.17
C ALA A 24 1.35 3.37 10.91
N GLY A 25 1.06 2.83 9.73
CA GLY A 25 1.27 3.63 8.52
C GLY A 25 1.02 3.01 7.16
N GLU A 26 0.07 2.09 7.01
CA GLU A 26 -0.43 1.74 5.67
C GLU A 26 -1.91 2.05 5.59
N ALA A 27 -2.22 3.32 5.31
CA ALA A 27 -3.55 3.67 4.82
C ALA A 27 -3.79 2.82 3.57
N LYS A 28 -4.74 1.88 3.65
CA LYS A 28 -5.15 1.07 2.49
C LYS A 28 -5.67 2.03 1.44
N VAL A 29 -4.81 2.38 0.49
CA VAL A 29 -5.21 3.18 -0.67
C VAL A 29 -6.10 2.27 -1.51
N GLU A 30 -7.40 2.54 -1.50
CA GLU A 30 -8.34 1.80 -2.32
C GLU A 30 -7.97 1.98 -3.79
N SER A 31 -7.75 0.86 -4.49
CA SER A 31 -7.41 0.83 -5.90
C SER A 31 -8.29 -0.17 -6.63
N LYS A 32 -8.88 0.29 -7.73
CA LYS A 32 -9.80 -0.47 -8.55
C LYS A 32 -9.45 -0.27 -10.02
N VAL A 33 -9.10 -1.36 -10.69
CA VAL A 33 -8.82 -1.35 -12.13
C VAL A 33 -10.09 -1.01 -12.90
N ALA A 34 -9.97 -0.11 -13.88
CA ALA A 34 -11.08 0.23 -14.77
C ALA A 34 -11.56 -0.99 -15.57
N GLY A 35 -12.87 -1.07 -15.85
CA GLY A 35 -13.46 -2.24 -16.51
C GLY A 35 -12.93 -2.50 -17.92
N CYS A 36 -12.66 -1.45 -18.69
CA CYS A 36 -12.05 -1.55 -20.02
C CYS A 36 -10.59 -2.02 -19.96
N CYS A 37 -9.83 -1.56 -18.96
CA CYS A 37 -8.45 -2.01 -18.72
C CYS A 37 -8.40 -3.48 -18.33
N ALA A 38 -9.30 -3.92 -17.45
CA ALA A 38 -9.42 -5.33 -17.07
C ALA A 38 -9.78 -6.22 -18.26
N LYS A 39 -10.65 -5.76 -19.17
CA LYS A 39 -10.98 -6.50 -20.40
C LYS A 39 -9.80 -6.58 -21.36
N ALA A 40 -9.07 -5.48 -21.58
CA ALA A 40 -7.89 -5.48 -22.43
C ALA A 40 -6.80 -6.41 -21.90
N ALA A 41 -6.59 -6.42 -20.59
CA ALA A 41 -5.61 -7.28 -19.93
C ALA A 41 -5.92 -8.77 -20.12
N LYS A 42 -7.19 -9.18 -20.22
CA LYS A 42 -7.57 -10.56 -20.53
C LYS A 42 -7.18 -11.00 -21.95
N ALA A 43 -6.92 -10.05 -22.83
CA ALA A 43 -6.45 -10.27 -24.18
C ALA A 43 -4.95 -9.94 -24.32
N ASP A 44 -4.21 -9.87 -23.21
CA ASP A 44 -2.79 -9.47 -23.15
C ASP A 44 -2.51 -8.10 -23.79
N LYS A 45 -3.52 -7.22 -23.80
CA LYS A 45 -3.44 -5.86 -24.35
C LYS A 45 -3.61 -4.81 -23.26
N LYS A 46 -3.19 -3.58 -23.56
CA LYS A 46 -3.47 -2.39 -22.73
C LYS A 46 -4.68 -1.66 -23.30
N CYS A 47 -5.44 -0.98 -22.45
CA CYS A 47 -6.52 -0.11 -22.92
C CYS A 47 -5.92 1.16 -23.52
N GLU A 48 -6.20 1.43 -24.79
CA GLU A 48 -5.64 2.55 -25.55
C GLU A 48 -6.55 3.77 -25.61
N HIS A 49 -7.70 3.74 -24.92
CA HIS A 49 -8.56 4.90 -24.84
C HIS A 49 -7.83 6.10 -24.22
N GLU A 50 -8.02 7.28 -24.81
CA GLU A 50 -7.38 8.52 -24.37
C GLU A 50 -7.62 8.81 -22.88
N CYS A 51 -8.81 8.50 -22.36
CA CYS A 51 -9.13 8.67 -20.94
C CYS A 51 -8.29 7.77 -20.01
N CYS A 52 -7.91 6.58 -20.47
CA CYS A 52 -7.09 5.65 -19.72
C CYS A 52 -5.61 5.98 -19.85
N VAL A 53 -5.18 6.42 -21.04
CA VAL A 53 -3.81 6.88 -21.28
C VAL A 53 -3.51 8.13 -20.45
N ALA A 54 -4.44 9.09 -20.41
CA ALA A 54 -4.31 10.29 -19.58
C ALA A 54 -4.21 9.92 -18.08
N ALA A 55 -5.16 9.14 -17.55
CA ALA A 55 -5.12 8.72 -16.15
C ALA A 55 -3.85 7.93 -15.79
N ALA A 56 -3.34 7.10 -16.71
CA ALA A 56 -2.11 6.35 -16.51
C ALA A 56 -0.86 7.23 -16.45
N LYS A 57 -0.85 8.40 -17.11
CA LYS A 57 0.24 9.39 -16.97
C LYS A 57 0.29 9.94 -15.54
N ASP A 58 -0.87 10.07 -14.90
CA ASP A 58 -0.99 10.48 -13.50
C ASP A 58 -0.80 9.32 -12.52
N GLY A 59 -0.51 8.10 -13.02
CA GLY A 59 -0.40 6.90 -12.19
C GLY A 59 -1.72 6.44 -11.59
N MET A 60 -2.87 6.84 -12.15
CA MET A 60 -4.21 6.60 -11.61
C MET A 60 -5.05 5.70 -12.52
N ASN A 61 -5.97 4.93 -11.93
CA ASN A 61 -6.99 4.23 -12.68
C ASN A 61 -8.03 5.21 -13.24
N CYS A 62 -8.50 4.94 -14.45
CA CYS A 62 -9.49 5.80 -15.11
C CYS A 62 -10.85 5.79 -14.41
N THR A 63 -11.22 6.91 -13.80
CA THR A 63 -12.52 7.10 -13.10
C THR A 63 -13.71 7.07 -14.06
N LYS A 64 -13.55 7.58 -15.29
CA LYS A 64 -14.57 7.53 -16.34
C LYS A 64 -14.95 6.10 -16.73
N CYS A 65 -14.04 5.15 -16.52
CA CYS A 65 -14.24 3.73 -16.82
C CYS A 65 -14.45 2.88 -15.56
N LYS A 66 -14.97 3.50 -14.49
CA LYS A 66 -15.25 2.89 -13.19
C LYS A 66 -14.01 2.33 -12.49
N GLY A 67 -12.81 2.83 -12.81
CA GLY A 67 -11.60 2.63 -12.03
C GLY A 67 -11.49 3.64 -10.89
N LEU A 68 -10.62 3.38 -9.92
CA LEU A 68 -10.37 4.29 -8.80
C LEU A 68 -8.95 4.08 -8.25
N GLY A 69 -8.38 5.13 -7.66
CA GLY A 69 -7.09 5.08 -6.97
C GLY A 69 -5.89 4.83 -7.90
N PRO A 70 -4.69 4.68 -7.32
CA PRO A 70 -3.45 4.54 -8.07
C PRO A 70 -3.37 3.19 -8.80
N ILE A 71 -2.67 3.15 -9.93
CA ILE A 71 -2.34 1.92 -10.64
C ILE A 71 -1.29 1.16 -9.83
N VAL A 72 -1.73 0.19 -9.02
CA VAL A 72 -0.81 -0.69 -8.29
C VAL A 72 -0.28 -1.75 -9.24
N LYS A 73 1.01 -1.67 -9.59
CA LYS A 73 1.70 -2.78 -10.24
C LYS A 73 1.82 -3.88 -9.18
N LYS A 74 1.05 -4.96 -9.30
CA LYS A 74 1.31 -6.15 -8.48
C LYS A 74 2.66 -6.71 -8.92
N GLU A 75 3.70 -6.46 -8.14
CA GLU A 75 4.93 -7.23 -8.23
C GLU A 75 4.54 -8.69 -8.03
N LYS A 76 4.76 -9.51 -9.07
CA LYS A 76 4.64 -10.95 -8.95
C LYS A 76 5.72 -11.39 -7.94
N LYS A 77 5.30 -11.70 -6.72
CA LYS A 77 6.12 -12.44 -5.77
C LYS A 77 6.28 -13.88 -6.26
#